data_AF-A0A2U1J962-F1
#
_entry.id   AF-A0A2U1J962-F1
#
_cell.length_a   1.000
_cell.length_b   1.000
_cell.length_c   1.000
_cell.angle_alpha   90.00
_cell.angle_beta   90.00
_cell.angle_gamma   90.00
#
_symmetry.space_group_name_H-M   'P 1'
#
loop_
_entity.id
_entity.type
_entity.pdbx_description
1 polymer ?
#
loop_
_entity_poly.entity_id
_entity_poly.type
_entity_poly.pdbx_seq_one_letter_code
_entity_poly.pdbx_strand_id
1 'polypeptide(L)'
;MNRALSPVRSASKALSSAMNSNNAGSVSAAKQFEFKKFYSDNSKFKLSAESQARVEKIVKTLHDRDGGQVEFLESVHEVLDTITPVFAKNPLYIDVFERLIEPERQVMFRVPWVDDSGKIVVNRGFRIQMSSALGPYKGGLRFHPTVNLSVVKFLAFEQTFKNSLTTLMMGAGKGGSDFDPKGKSDNEVMRFCQSFMTELYRYLGPDTDVPAGDINVGAREIGYLFGQYKRLTSTFNGVLTGKDLKWGGSLIRPEATGYGCVYFADNYVKYRKTTLEGKKCVVSGSGNVAQYTVEKLLDLGAIPVTMSDSDGYIVEPNGFTREGLAYVMDLKNNKRGRLVEYLEFSKTAEFHAHEKPWGVPAEYAFPSATQGEIDESDAKILIENGCKGVFEGANMPSTPGAIELYKTANLMFGPAKAANAGGVAVSGLEMAQNSQRQQWTRETVDERLSEIMKDIFDMSLSAAQEYGLNDDVQGGANIAGFLKVAEAMIQQGAV
;
A
#
# COMPACT_ATOMS: atom_id res chain seq x y z
N MET A 1 -23.48 -34.98 55.57
CA MET A 1 -24.95 -35.01 55.68
C MET A 1 -25.45 -33.58 55.89
N ASN A 2 -26.26 -33.11 54.93
CA ASN A 2 -27.33 -32.12 55.05
C ASN A 2 -27.12 -30.88 55.93
N ARG A 3 -27.15 -29.71 55.27
CA ARG A 3 -28.25 -28.76 55.53
C ARG A 3 -28.52 -27.91 54.29
N ALA A 4 -29.78 -27.99 53.86
CA ALA A 4 -30.37 -27.32 52.73
C ALA A 4 -31.02 -25.99 53.17
N LEU A 5 -30.90 -24.99 52.29
CA LEU A 5 -31.90 -24.03 51.79
C LEU A 5 -32.92 -23.38 52.75
N SER A 6 -33.02 -22.03 52.70
CA SER A 6 -34.14 -21.28 52.07
C SER A 6 -33.90 -19.74 52.17
N PRO A 7 -34.76 -18.82 51.64
CA PRO A 7 -34.41 -17.99 50.49
C PRO A 7 -34.47 -16.47 50.75
N VAL A 8 -33.71 -15.67 49.99
CA VAL A 8 -33.88 -14.20 49.98
C VAL A 8 -34.64 -13.79 48.72
N ARG A 9 -35.90 -13.40 48.92
CA ARG A 9 -36.67 -12.56 48.01
C ARG A 9 -36.41 -11.08 48.33
N SER A 10 -36.41 -10.28 47.27
CA SER A 10 -36.64 -8.83 47.21
C SER A 10 -35.47 -7.90 47.52
N ALA A 11 -34.90 -7.32 46.45
CA ALA A 11 -34.36 -5.97 46.43
C ALA A 11 -34.26 -5.46 44.98
N SER A 12 -35.39 -5.26 44.29
CA SER A 12 -35.43 -4.66 42.94
C SER A 12 -35.82 -3.17 42.96
N LYS A 13 -35.38 -2.39 43.96
CA LYS A 13 -35.80 -0.98 44.10
C LYS A 13 -34.72 0.03 44.47
N ALA A 14 -33.45 -0.25 44.19
CA ALA A 14 -32.35 0.67 44.53
C ALA A 14 -31.30 0.88 43.43
N LEU A 15 -31.68 0.82 42.15
CA LEU A 15 -30.74 1.03 41.03
C LEU A 15 -31.27 1.97 39.93
N SER A 16 -32.20 2.87 40.26
CA SER A 16 -32.80 3.80 39.28
C SER A 16 -32.53 5.29 39.53
N SER A 17 -31.48 5.68 40.29
CA SER A 17 -31.22 7.11 40.54
C SER A 17 -29.75 7.54 40.58
N ALA A 18 -28.83 6.79 39.97
CA ALA A 18 -27.40 7.17 39.93
C ALA A 18 -26.81 7.14 38.52
N MET A 19 -27.57 7.53 37.50
CA MET A 19 -27.06 7.76 36.14
C MET A 19 -27.61 9.10 35.63
N ASN A 20 -27.06 10.19 36.14
CA ASN A 20 -27.11 11.50 35.49
C ASN A 20 -26.08 12.42 36.15
N SER A 21 -24.83 12.33 35.70
CA SER A 21 -23.91 13.47 35.55
C SER A 21 -22.51 13.00 35.14
N ASN A 22 -21.97 13.74 34.16
CA ASN A 22 -20.56 13.93 33.81
C ASN A 22 -19.94 13.09 32.69
N ASN A 23 -19.75 13.82 31.57
CA ASN A 23 -18.65 13.78 30.61
C ASN A 23 -18.33 12.45 29.92
N ALA A 24 -19.13 12.11 28.91
CA ALA A 24 -18.65 11.40 27.75
C ALA A 24 -18.27 12.42 26.67
N GLY A 25 -16.96 12.64 26.49
CA GLY A 25 -16.43 13.25 25.27
C GLY A 25 -16.89 12.45 24.06
N SER A 26 -17.17 13.15 22.96
CA SER A 26 -17.70 12.65 21.70
C SER A 26 -17.04 11.34 21.25
N VAL A 27 -17.77 10.23 21.44
CA VAL A 27 -17.52 8.99 20.70
C VAL A 27 -17.87 9.32 19.25
N SER A 28 -16.85 9.31 18.38
CA SER A 28 -17.03 9.41 16.93
C SER A 28 -18.15 8.46 16.52
N ALA A 29 -19.23 9.00 15.94
CA ALA A 29 -20.24 8.21 15.28
C ALA A 29 -19.52 7.28 14.28
N ALA A 30 -19.75 5.97 14.38
CA ALA A 30 -19.23 5.03 13.39
C ALA A 30 -19.73 5.50 12.01
N LYS A 31 -18.80 5.79 11.08
CA LYS A 31 -19.15 6.06 9.69
C LYS A 31 -19.95 4.85 9.19
N GLN A 32 -21.26 5.02 9.04
CA GLN A 32 -22.10 4.03 8.39
C GLN A 32 -21.85 4.21 6.89
N PHE A 33 -21.33 3.17 6.23
CA PHE A 33 -21.16 3.22 4.79
C PHE A 33 -22.56 3.36 4.15
N GLU A 34 -22.81 4.49 3.48
CA GLU A 34 -24.04 4.69 2.73
C GLU A 34 -23.94 3.98 1.39
N PHE A 35 -24.93 3.13 1.12
CA PHE A 35 -25.12 2.47 -0.18
C PHE A 35 -25.46 3.54 -1.24
N LYS A 36 -24.46 4.13 -1.88
CA LYS A 36 -24.64 4.93 -3.10
C LYS A 36 -24.54 4.02 -4.31
N LYS A 37 -25.33 4.33 -5.35
CA LYS A 37 -25.42 3.59 -6.62
C LYS A 37 -24.01 3.26 -7.13
N PHE A 38 -23.74 1.96 -7.24
CA PHE A 38 -22.42 1.30 -7.16
C PHE A 38 -21.61 1.27 -8.46
N TYR A 39 -21.92 2.18 -9.41
CA TYR A 39 -21.27 2.27 -10.71
C TYR A 39 -21.65 3.59 -11.34
N SER A 40 -20.68 4.27 -11.94
CA SER A 40 -20.98 5.47 -12.72
C SER A 40 -21.99 5.10 -13.82
N ASP A 41 -23.12 5.83 -13.91
CA ASP A 41 -24.00 5.82 -15.10
C ASP A 41 -23.25 6.31 -16.38
N ASN A 42 -21.97 6.65 -16.22
CA ASN A 42 -21.07 7.28 -17.16
C ASN A 42 -20.28 6.28 -18.03
N SER A 43 -20.40 4.98 -17.77
CA SER A 43 -19.76 3.99 -18.63
C SER A 43 -20.60 3.80 -19.91
N LYS A 44 -19.93 3.81 -21.07
CA LYS A 44 -20.53 3.35 -22.34
C LYS A 44 -20.98 1.87 -22.27
N PHE A 45 -20.67 1.17 -21.18
CA PHE A 45 -20.87 -0.26 -20.98
C PHE A 45 -22.07 -0.50 -20.06
N LYS A 46 -23.22 -0.78 -20.65
CA LYS A 46 -24.43 -1.15 -19.89
C LYS A 46 -24.40 -2.63 -19.57
N LEU A 47 -24.45 -2.97 -18.28
CA LEU A 47 -24.71 -4.33 -17.84
C LEU A 47 -26.10 -4.77 -18.30
N SER A 48 -26.25 -6.06 -18.65
CA SER A 48 -27.58 -6.65 -18.81
C SER A 48 -28.33 -6.60 -17.48
N ALA A 49 -29.67 -6.60 -17.51
CA ALA A 49 -30.48 -6.60 -16.29
C ALA A 49 -30.15 -7.79 -15.36
N GLU A 50 -29.80 -8.94 -15.93
CA GLU A 50 -29.34 -10.11 -15.18
C GLU A 50 -27.97 -9.89 -14.53
N SER A 51 -27.00 -9.37 -15.27
CA SER A 51 -25.65 -9.06 -14.74
C SER A 51 -25.73 -8.02 -13.64
N GLN A 52 -26.59 -7.02 -13.82
CA GLN A 52 -26.86 -5.98 -12.86
C GLN A 52 -27.42 -6.57 -11.54
N ALA A 53 -28.43 -7.42 -11.62
CA ALA A 53 -29.00 -8.10 -10.45
C ALA A 53 -27.97 -8.99 -9.73
N ARG A 54 -27.06 -9.64 -10.47
CA ARG A 54 -25.98 -10.45 -9.88
C ARG A 54 -24.97 -9.58 -9.12
N VAL A 55 -24.53 -8.46 -9.71
CA VAL A 55 -23.63 -7.51 -9.03
C VAL A 55 -24.30 -6.94 -7.77
N GLU A 56 -25.56 -6.52 -7.85
CA GLU A 56 -26.31 -6.03 -6.68
C GLU A 56 -26.42 -7.08 -5.56
N LYS A 57 -26.61 -8.35 -5.93
CA LYS A 57 -26.63 -9.45 -4.97
C LYS A 57 -25.27 -9.65 -4.30
N ILE A 58 -24.16 -9.56 -5.05
CA ILE A 58 -22.79 -9.64 -4.51
C ILE A 58 -22.55 -8.51 -3.51
N VAL A 59 -22.84 -7.28 -3.91
CA VAL A 59 -22.66 -6.09 -3.04
C VAL A 59 -23.52 -6.20 -1.78
N LYS A 60 -24.78 -6.64 -1.90
CA LYS A 60 -25.64 -6.87 -0.73
C LYS A 60 -25.04 -7.93 0.20
N THR A 61 -24.56 -9.04 -0.35
CA THR A 61 -23.95 -10.13 0.43
C THR A 61 -22.70 -9.65 1.16
N LEU A 62 -21.87 -8.86 0.48
CA LEU A 62 -20.68 -8.24 1.06
C LEU A 62 -21.04 -7.33 2.24
N HIS A 63 -22.06 -6.47 2.08
CA HIS A 63 -22.54 -5.62 3.17
C HIS A 63 -23.11 -6.41 4.35
N ASP A 64 -23.89 -7.46 4.08
CA ASP A 64 -24.48 -8.30 5.13
C ASP A 64 -23.39 -9.02 5.95
N ARG A 65 -22.26 -9.39 5.32
CA ARG A 65 -21.13 -10.07 5.99
C ARG A 65 -20.15 -9.11 6.67
N ASP A 66 -19.82 -8.00 6.01
CA ASP A 66 -18.67 -7.16 6.34
C ASP A 66 -19.05 -5.69 6.62
N GLY A 67 -20.31 -5.36 6.92
CA GLY A 67 -20.81 -3.98 7.08
C GLY A 67 -20.04 -3.07 8.06
N GLY A 68 -19.25 -3.62 8.98
CA GLY A 68 -18.37 -2.86 9.88
C GLY A 68 -16.95 -2.61 9.36
N GLN A 69 -16.62 -3.04 8.15
CA GLN A 69 -15.28 -3.00 7.56
C GLN A 69 -15.19 -1.93 6.47
N VAL A 70 -15.28 -0.68 6.88
CA VAL A 70 -15.41 0.48 5.98
C VAL A 70 -14.29 0.55 4.96
N GLU A 71 -13.03 0.44 5.39
CA GLU A 71 -11.86 0.51 4.50
C GLU A 71 -11.86 -0.60 3.45
N PHE A 72 -12.29 -1.81 3.82
CA PHE A 72 -12.41 -2.92 2.89
C PHE A 72 -13.55 -2.72 1.87
N LEU A 73 -14.71 -2.27 2.33
CA LEU A 73 -15.87 -2.00 1.47
C LEU A 73 -15.59 -0.86 0.47
N GLU A 74 -14.92 0.20 0.90
CA GLU A 74 -14.51 1.32 0.04
C GLU A 74 -13.56 0.87 -1.08
N SER A 75 -12.58 0.02 -0.77
CA SER A 75 -11.63 -0.51 -1.76
C SER A 75 -12.30 -1.48 -2.74
N VAL A 76 -13.18 -2.37 -2.27
CA VAL A 76 -13.96 -3.25 -3.17
C VAL A 76 -14.86 -2.44 -4.10
N HIS A 77 -15.47 -1.36 -3.61
CA HIS A 77 -16.28 -0.45 -4.41
C HIS A 77 -15.48 0.21 -5.53
N GLU A 78 -14.31 0.80 -5.23
CA GLU A 78 -13.45 1.44 -6.23
C GLU A 78 -13.05 0.46 -7.35
N VAL A 79 -12.64 -0.76 -6.98
CA VAL A 79 -12.27 -1.78 -7.97
C VAL A 79 -13.49 -2.20 -8.79
N LEU A 80 -14.64 -2.44 -8.16
CA LEU A 80 -15.88 -2.84 -8.84
C LEU A 80 -16.31 -1.80 -9.90
N ASP A 81 -16.26 -0.52 -9.56
CA ASP A 81 -16.59 0.59 -10.47
C ASP A 81 -15.75 0.51 -11.75
N THR A 82 -14.45 0.32 -11.60
CA THR A 82 -13.50 0.33 -12.72
C THR A 82 -13.50 -0.94 -13.57
N ILE A 83 -13.83 -2.10 -13.00
CA ILE A 83 -13.88 -3.38 -13.75
C ILE A 83 -15.25 -3.69 -14.35
N THR A 84 -16.27 -2.87 -14.09
CA THR A 84 -17.61 -3.03 -14.68
C THR A 84 -17.62 -3.23 -16.22
N PRO A 85 -16.76 -2.56 -17.02
CA PRO A 85 -16.65 -2.85 -18.46
C PRO A 85 -16.30 -4.30 -18.78
N VAL A 86 -15.54 -4.98 -17.92
CA VAL A 86 -15.18 -6.40 -18.04
C VAL A 86 -16.42 -7.28 -17.92
N PHE A 87 -17.29 -6.96 -16.96
CA PHE A 87 -18.54 -7.70 -16.74
C PHE A 87 -19.54 -7.51 -17.89
N ALA A 88 -19.60 -6.30 -18.45
CA ALA A 88 -20.44 -6.02 -19.61
C ALA A 88 -20.02 -6.81 -20.84
N LYS A 89 -18.69 -6.98 -21.05
CA LYS A 89 -18.13 -7.75 -22.16
C LYS A 89 -18.23 -9.26 -21.94
N ASN A 90 -18.03 -9.73 -20.71
CA ASN A 90 -18.13 -11.14 -20.35
C ASN A 90 -18.68 -11.33 -18.92
N PRO A 91 -19.97 -11.69 -18.77
CA PRO A 91 -20.61 -11.88 -17.46
C PRO A 91 -20.07 -13.03 -16.60
N LEU A 92 -19.22 -13.91 -17.13
CA LEU A 92 -18.55 -14.95 -16.34
C LEU A 92 -17.66 -14.35 -15.23
N TYR A 93 -17.07 -13.19 -15.50
CA TYR A 93 -16.17 -12.53 -14.56
C TYR A 93 -16.88 -12.03 -13.28
N ILE A 94 -18.21 -11.90 -13.30
CA ILE A 94 -19.00 -11.56 -12.11
C ILE A 94 -18.89 -12.68 -11.05
N ASP A 95 -18.95 -13.95 -11.45
CA ASP A 95 -18.81 -15.09 -10.52
C ASP A 95 -17.39 -15.21 -9.98
N VAL A 96 -16.40 -14.81 -10.79
CA VAL A 96 -15.00 -14.79 -10.35
C VAL A 96 -14.77 -13.68 -9.34
N PHE A 97 -15.35 -12.50 -9.57
CA PHE A 97 -15.27 -11.39 -8.64
C PHE A 97 -15.92 -11.73 -7.29
N GLU A 98 -17.09 -12.39 -7.28
CA GLU A 98 -17.73 -12.87 -6.05
C GLU A 98 -16.80 -13.75 -5.21
N ARG A 99 -16.05 -14.65 -5.86
CA ARG A 99 -15.05 -15.49 -5.17
C ARG A 99 -13.84 -14.68 -4.72
N LEU A 100 -13.36 -13.76 -5.56
CA LEU A 100 -12.12 -13.01 -5.31
C LEU A 100 -12.25 -12.03 -4.13
N ILE A 101 -13.43 -11.46 -3.89
CA ILE A 101 -13.64 -10.53 -2.76
C ILE A 101 -13.70 -11.25 -1.41
N GLU A 102 -13.86 -12.59 -1.38
CA GLU A 102 -13.76 -13.38 -0.15
C GLU A 102 -12.32 -13.89 0.00
N PRO A 103 -11.57 -13.53 1.06
CA PRO A 103 -10.21 -14.02 1.23
C PRO A 103 -10.16 -15.55 1.35
N GLU A 104 -9.25 -16.21 0.64
CA GLU A 104 -9.07 -17.68 0.72
C GLU A 104 -8.84 -18.16 2.17
N ARG A 105 -8.11 -17.37 2.97
CA ARG A 105 -7.96 -17.64 4.41
C ARG A 105 -7.71 -16.38 5.22
N GLN A 106 -8.30 -16.34 6.41
CA GLN A 106 -8.09 -15.27 7.39
C GLN A 106 -7.65 -15.86 8.72
N VAL A 107 -6.48 -15.45 9.21
CA VAL A 107 -5.93 -15.89 10.51
C VAL A 107 -5.86 -14.70 11.44
N MET A 108 -6.54 -14.78 12.58
CA MET A 108 -6.49 -13.79 13.66
C MET A 108 -6.09 -14.48 14.95
N PHE A 109 -5.07 -13.95 15.63
CA PHE A 109 -4.45 -14.64 16.76
C PHE A 109 -4.00 -13.69 17.85
N ARG A 110 -3.80 -14.23 19.06
CA ARG A 110 -3.31 -13.49 20.23
C ARG A 110 -1.78 -13.49 20.24
N VAL A 111 -1.18 -12.33 20.54
CA VAL A 111 0.27 -12.15 20.63
C VAL A 111 0.65 -11.69 22.05
N PRO A 112 0.88 -12.61 23.00
CA PRO A 112 1.31 -12.27 24.35
C PRO A 112 2.83 -12.07 24.40
N TRP A 113 3.31 -11.00 25.03
CA TRP A 113 4.75 -10.72 25.19
C TRP A 113 5.00 -10.01 26.52
N VAL A 114 6.27 -9.90 26.91
CA VAL A 114 6.68 -9.28 28.18
C VAL A 114 7.43 -7.99 27.89
N ASP A 115 7.02 -6.88 28.50
CA ASP A 115 7.69 -5.58 28.38
C ASP A 115 8.98 -5.52 29.23
N ASP A 116 9.74 -4.44 29.12
CA ASP A 116 11.00 -4.30 29.88
C ASP A 116 10.79 -4.19 31.40
N SER A 117 9.56 -3.91 31.86
CA SER A 117 9.19 -3.90 33.28
C SER A 117 8.80 -5.28 33.82
N GLY A 118 8.75 -6.30 32.96
CA GLY A 118 8.30 -7.65 33.31
C GLY A 118 6.78 -7.85 33.25
N LYS A 119 6.02 -6.86 32.76
CA LYS A 119 4.56 -6.95 32.64
C LYS A 119 4.20 -7.70 31.35
N ILE A 120 3.20 -8.57 31.46
CA ILE A 120 2.61 -9.25 30.30
C ILE A 120 1.68 -8.28 29.57
N VAL A 121 1.93 -8.10 28.27
CA VAL A 121 1.13 -7.31 27.34
C VAL A 121 0.54 -8.25 26.29
N VAL A 122 -0.64 -7.90 25.77
CA VAL A 122 -1.34 -8.69 24.75
C VAL A 122 -1.74 -7.78 23.60
N ASN A 123 -1.37 -8.20 22.40
CA ASN A 123 -1.76 -7.59 21.14
C ASN A 123 -2.50 -8.60 20.27
N ARG A 124 -3.17 -8.09 19.23
CA ARG A 124 -3.82 -8.92 18.20
C ARG A 124 -2.95 -8.99 16.96
N GLY A 125 -2.74 -10.20 16.43
CA GLY A 125 -2.06 -10.45 15.17
C GLY A 125 -3.06 -10.87 14.08
N PHE A 126 -2.72 -10.53 12.83
CA PHE A 126 -3.51 -10.84 11.64
C PHE A 126 -2.62 -11.36 10.52
N ARG A 127 -3.14 -12.32 9.74
CA ARG A 127 -2.67 -12.66 8.39
C ARG A 127 -3.86 -13.01 7.50
N ILE A 128 -4.08 -12.19 6.49
CA ILE A 128 -5.08 -12.38 5.44
C ILE A 128 -4.35 -12.90 4.21
N GLN A 129 -4.68 -14.12 3.82
CA GLN A 129 -4.22 -14.80 2.62
C GLN A 129 -5.33 -14.63 1.58
N MET A 130 -5.21 -13.59 0.75
CA MET A 130 -6.32 -13.10 -0.08
C MET A 130 -6.55 -14.00 -1.29
N SER A 131 -5.51 -14.18 -2.10
CA SER A 131 -5.57 -14.99 -3.31
C SER A 131 -4.23 -15.65 -3.59
N SER A 132 -4.23 -16.93 -3.94
CA SER A 132 -3.06 -17.70 -4.36
C SER A 132 -3.07 -18.05 -5.85
N ALA A 133 -4.02 -17.50 -6.61
CA ALA A 133 -4.24 -17.86 -8.02
C ALA A 133 -3.00 -17.68 -8.91
N LEU A 134 -2.11 -16.73 -8.59
CA LEU A 134 -0.90 -16.44 -9.36
C LEU A 134 0.40 -16.90 -8.68
N GLY A 135 0.33 -17.55 -7.52
CA GLY A 135 1.49 -18.00 -6.75
C GLY A 135 1.31 -17.84 -5.23
N PRO A 136 2.39 -17.95 -4.45
CA PRO A 136 2.35 -17.82 -2.99
C PRO A 136 1.76 -16.48 -2.55
N TYR A 137 1.05 -16.45 -1.43
CA TYR A 137 0.53 -15.21 -0.87
C TYR A 137 1.68 -14.23 -0.61
N LYS A 138 1.54 -12.99 -1.08
CA LYS A 138 2.60 -11.99 -0.96
C LYS A 138 2.05 -10.67 -0.44
N GLY A 139 2.66 -10.19 0.63
CA GLY A 139 2.51 -8.79 1.06
C GLY A 139 2.90 -8.55 2.51
N GLY A 140 3.07 -7.26 2.82
CA GLY A 140 3.74 -6.79 4.03
C GLY A 140 3.01 -7.09 5.35
N LEU A 141 3.75 -6.90 6.44
CA LEU A 141 3.26 -6.88 7.83
C LEU A 141 3.31 -5.45 8.34
N ARG A 142 2.20 -4.94 8.90
CA ARG A 142 2.11 -3.58 9.48
C ARG A 142 1.96 -3.64 11.00
N PHE A 143 2.80 -2.90 11.74
CA PHE A 143 2.65 -2.74 13.19
C PHE A 143 2.24 -1.30 13.51
N HIS A 144 0.96 -1.10 13.81
CA HIS A 144 0.43 0.23 14.12
C HIS A 144 -0.84 0.11 14.97
N PRO A 145 -1.08 1.00 15.94
CA PRO A 145 -2.24 0.92 16.84
C PRO A 145 -3.60 1.00 16.13
N THR A 146 -3.65 1.45 14.87
CA THR A 146 -4.88 1.51 14.07
C THR A 146 -5.16 0.24 13.26
N VAL A 147 -4.25 -0.75 13.28
CA VAL A 147 -4.43 -2.00 12.53
C VAL A 147 -5.62 -2.77 13.10
N ASN A 148 -6.57 -3.09 12.21
CA ASN A 148 -7.74 -3.92 12.50
C ASN A 148 -8.02 -4.84 11.28
N LEU A 149 -9.03 -5.71 11.38
CA LEU A 149 -9.36 -6.67 10.31
C LEU A 149 -9.71 -5.98 8.98
N SER A 150 -10.51 -4.91 9.03
CA SER A 150 -10.90 -4.12 7.85
C SER A 150 -9.68 -3.56 7.14
N VAL A 151 -8.76 -2.95 7.91
CA VAL A 151 -7.51 -2.38 7.40
C VAL A 151 -6.66 -3.44 6.70
N VAL A 152 -6.49 -4.61 7.33
CA VAL A 152 -5.64 -5.67 6.75
C VAL A 152 -6.31 -6.32 5.54
N LYS A 153 -7.64 -6.50 5.53
CA LYS A 153 -8.38 -7.03 4.39
C LYS A 153 -8.32 -6.09 3.17
N PHE A 154 -8.54 -4.78 3.34
CA PHE A 154 -8.42 -3.84 2.22
C PHE A 154 -7.00 -3.90 1.62
N LEU A 155 -5.98 -3.86 2.47
CA LEU A 155 -4.60 -3.89 2.00
C LEU A 155 -4.28 -5.21 1.27
N ALA A 156 -4.85 -6.33 1.71
CA ALA A 156 -4.65 -7.63 1.06
C ALA A 156 -5.38 -7.71 -0.29
N PHE A 157 -6.58 -7.14 -0.39
CA PHE A 157 -7.35 -7.05 -1.62
C PHE A 157 -6.65 -6.18 -2.67
N GLU A 158 -6.19 -4.98 -2.32
CA GLU A 158 -5.37 -4.13 -3.21
C GLU A 158 -4.08 -4.83 -3.66
N GLN A 159 -3.46 -5.59 -2.75
CA GLN A 159 -2.22 -6.30 -3.02
C GLN A 159 -2.40 -7.38 -4.10
N THR A 160 -3.59 -7.96 -4.26
CA THR A 160 -3.92 -8.90 -5.34
C THR A 160 -3.64 -8.30 -6.71
N PHE A 161 -4.25 -7.15 -6.97
CA PHE A 161 -4.14 -6.47 -8.27
C PHE A 161 -2.74 -5.89 -8.46
N LYS A 162 -2.16 -5.30 -7.40
CA LYS A 162 -0.80 -4.78 -7.42
C LYS A 162 0.23 -5.86 -7.79
N ASN A 163 0.14 -7.05 -7.17
CA ASN A 163 1.06 -8.15 -7.45
C ASN A 163 0.85 -8.74 -8.83
N SER A 164 -0.41 -8.91 -9.23
CA SER A 164 -0.80 -9.39 -10.56
C SER A 164 -0.12 -8.60 -11.69
N LEU A 165 -0.13 -7.27 -11.56
CA LEU A 165 0.47 -6.35 -12.54
C LEU A 165 1.98 -6.53 -12.69
N THR A 166 2.71 -6.98 -11.66
CA THR A 166 4.18 -7.10 -11.72
C THR A 166 4.70 -8.14 -12.71
N THR A 167 3.82 -8.87 -13.40
CA THR A 167 4.10 -10.05 -14.25
C THR A 167 4.65 -11.27 -13.51
N LEU A 168 5.20 -11.11 -12.30
CA LEU A 168 5.76 -12.16 -11.46
C LEU A 168 4.71 -13.11 -10.86
N MET A 169 5.15 -14.30 -10.46
CA MET A 169 4.32 -15.36 -9.86
C MET A 169 4.07 -15.11 -8.37
N MET A 170 3.23 -14.13 -8.07
CA MET A 170 2.86 -13.75 -6.71
C MET A 170 1.34 -13.70 -6.55
N GLY A 171 0.82 -14.47 -5.61
CA GLY A 171 -0.50 -14.24 -5.04
C GLY A 171 -0.49 -13.02 -4.14
N ALA A 172 -1.44 -12.90 -3.22
CA ALA A 172 -1.55 -11.72 -2.37
C ALA A 172 -1.98 -12.04 -0.94
N GLY A 173 -1.43 -11.26 -0.03
CA GLY A 173 -1.83 -11.29 1.36
C GLY A 173 -1.36 -10.05 2.10
N LYS A 174 -1.86 -9.85 3.30
CA LYS A 174 -1.40 -8.80 4.21
C LYS A 174 -1.50 -9.29 5.64
N GLY A 175 -0.66 -8.77 6.52
CA GLY A 175 -0.77 -9.05 7.93
C GLY A 175 -0.33 -7.87 8.77
N GLY A 176 -0.29 -8.10 10.07
CA GLY A 176 0.12 -7.06 11.00
C GLY A 176 -0.40 -7.26 12.39
N SER A 177 -0.25 -6.22 13.21
CA SER A 177 -0.72 -6.19 14.58
C SER A 177 -1.04 -4.77 15.01
N ASP A 178 -1.96 -4.65 15.97
CA ASP A 178 -2.23 -3.41 16.71
C ASP A 178 -1.08 -2.99 17.67
N PHE A 179 0.06 -3.69 17.62
CA PHE A 179 1.27 -3.33 18.34
C PHE A 179 1.84 -1.99 17.86
N ASP A 180 2.14 -1.11 18.82
CA ASP A 180 2.82 0.16 18.59
C ASP A 180 4.31 0.07 18.98
N PRO A 181 5.23 0.03 17.99
CA PRO A 181 6.66 0.00 18.25
C PRO A 181 7.23 1.36 18.72
N LYS A 182 6.45 2.44 18.64
CA LYS A 182 6.91 3.75 19.13
C LYS A 182 7.14 3.69 20.64
N GLY A 183 8.30 4.22 21.05
CA GLY A 183 8.73 4.22 22.45
C GLY A 183 9.11 2.85 23.01
N LYS A 184 9.20 1.80 22.17
CA LYS A 184 9.64 0.47 22.61
C LYS A 184 11.15 0.31 22.45
N SER A 185 11.77 -0.43 23.36
CA SER A 185 13.17 -0.82 23.22
C SER A 185 13.35 -1.86 22.12
N ASP A 186 14.59 -2.03 21.65
CA ASP A 186 14.91 -3.09 20.69
C ASP A 186 14.58 -4.49 21.25
N ASN A 187 14.74 -4.68 22.56
CA ASN A 187 14.41 -5.94 23.22
C ASN A 187 12.91 -6.20 23.27
N GLU A 188 12.10 -5.17 23.52
CA GLU A 188 10.63 -5.28 23.48
C GLU A 188 10.14 -5.63 22.08
N VAL A 189 10.65 -4.94 21.05
CA VAL A 189 10.32 -5.22 19.65
C VAL A 189 10.75 -6.63 19.27
N MET A 190 11.96 -7.07 19.67
CA MET A 190 12.42 -8.43 19.43
C MET A 190 11.51 -9.48 20.08
N ARG A 191 11.14 -9.31 21.36
CA ARG A 191 10.24 -10.23 22.07
C ARG A 191 8.84 -10.26 21.44
N PHE A 192 8.34 -9.11 21.01
CA PHE A 192 7.08 -9.02 20.26
C PHE A 192 7.17 -9.78 18.93
N CYS A 193 8.17 -9.52 18.09
CA CYS A 193 8.38 -10.21 16.81
C CYS A 193 8.51 -11.73 17.00
N GLN A 194 9.22 -12.17 18.05
CA GLN A 194 9.36 -13.59 18.36
C GLN A 194 8.02 -14.22 18.77
N SER A 195 7.24 -13.55 19.62
CA SER A 195 5.89 -14.01 19.99
C SER A 195 4.96 -14.07 18.78
N PHE A 196 4.96 -13.03 17.96
CA PHE A 196 4.18 -12.94 16.73
C PHE A 196 4.49 -14.08 15.76
N MET A 197 5.79 -14.33 15.51
CA MET A 197 6.23 -15.40 14.60
C MET A 197 6.00 -16.80 15.19
N THR A 198 5.94 -16.96 16.52
CA THR A 198 5.66 -18.25 17.17
C THR A 198 4.27 -18.80 16.83
N GLU A 199 3.32 -17.93 16.49
CA GLU A 199 2.06 -18.37 15.90
C GLU A 199 2.11 -18.35 14.37
N LEU A 200 2.61 -17.25 13.78
CA LEU A 200 2.50 -17.03 12.34
C LEU A 200 3.25 -18.08 11.49
N TYR A 201 4.38 -18.62 11.96
CA TYR A 201 5.25 -19.49 11.15
C TYR A 201 4.55 -20.71 10.54
N ARG A 202 3.47 -21.21 11.17
CA ARG A 202 2.69 -22.38 10.73
C ARG A 202 1.96 -22.13 9.41
N TYR A 203 1.73 -20.86 9.08
CA TYR A 203 0.97 -20.42 7.92
C TYR A 203 1.87 -19.88 6.81
N LEU A 204 3.19 -19.85 7.04
CA LEU A 204 4.18 -19.30 6.11
C LEU A 204 5.00 -20.39 5.43
N GLY A 205 5.53 -20.05 4.26
CA GLY A 205 6.44 -20.91 3.53
C GLY A 205 6.88 -20.24 2.22
N PRO A 206 8.05 -20.60 1.68
CA PRO A 206 8.56 -20.00 0.44
C PRO A 206 7.59 -20.18 -0.74
N ASP A 207 6.83 -21.29 -0.75
CA ASP A 207 5.84 -21.62 -1.77
C ASP A 207 4.39 -21.51 -1.25
N THR A 208 4.19 -20.86 -0.10
CA THR A 208 2.85 -20.73 0.53
C THR A 208 2.51 -19.27 0.79
N ASP A 209 3.28 -18.60 1.66
CA ASP A 209 3.05 -17.22 2.06
C ASP A 209 4.37 -16.56 2.44
N VAL A 210 4.71 -15.47 1.74
CA VAL A 210 5.98 -14.75 1.85
C VAL A 210 5.75 -13.29 2.27
N PRO A 211 5.71 -13.01 3.59
CA PRO A 211 5.53 -11.66 4.08
C PRO A 211 6.72 -10.72 3.78
N ALA A 212 6.51 -9.43 4.05
CA ALA A 212 7.51 -8.38 3.88
C ALA A 212 7.36 -7.32 4.98
N GLY A 213 8.21 -6.30 4.93
CA GLY A 213 8.01 -5.08 5.71
C GLY A 213 6.84 -4.22 5.21
N ASP A 214 6.30 -3.40 6.11
CA ASP A 214 5.34 -2.32 5.86
C ASP A 214 5.55 -1.24 6.94
N ILE A 215 4.56 -0.37 7.21
CA ILE A 215 4.66 0.66 8.25
C ILE A 215 5.09 0.04 9.59
N ASN A 216 6.20 0.56 10.10
CA ASN A 216 6.91 0.14 11.31
C ASN A 216 7.42 -1.31 11.35
N VAL A 217 7.49 -1.99 10.21
CA VAL A 217 8.17 -3.29 10.06
C VAL A 217 9.29 -3.11 9.04
N GLY A 218 10.45 -2.65 9.54
CA GLY A 218 11.65 -2.44 8.75
C GLY A 218 12.60 -3.63 8.77
N ALA A 219 13.85 -3.40 8.36
CA ALA A 219 14.88 -4.43 8.33
C ALA A 219 15.14 -5.05 9.71
N ARG A 220 15.01 -4.26 10.79
CA ARG A 220 15.14 -4.72 12.19
C ARG A 220 14.08 -5.78 12.52
N GLU A 221 12.80 -5.45 12.32
CA GLU A 221 11.69 -6.37 12.59
C GLU A 221 11.75 -7.60 11.69
N ILE A 222 12.05 -7.42 10.40
CA ILE A 222 12.21 -8.55 9.46
C ILE A 222 13.36 -9.48 9.91
N GLY A 223 14.46 -8.92 10.43
CA GLY A 223 15.54 -9.70 11.02
C GLY A 223 15.09 -10.54 12.23
N TYR A 224 14.35 -9.95 13.17
CA TYR A 224 13.84 -10.69 14.34
C TYR A 224 12.79 -11.75 13.96
N LEU A 225 11.88 -11.42 13.04
CA LEU A 225 10.88 -12.34 12.51
C LEU A 225 11.55 -13.51 11.78
N PHE A 226 12.51 -13.24 10.89
CA PHE A 226 13.26 -14.27 10.17
C PHE A 226 14.08 -15.15 11.11
N GLY A 227 14.74 -14.54 12.10
CA GLY A 227 15.50 -15.27 13.11
C GLY A 227 14.63 -16.24 13.90
N GLN A 228 13.43 -15.82 14.31
CA GLN A 228 12.48 -16.69 15.01
C GLN A 228 11.90 -17.77 14.09
N TYR A 229 11.54 -17.43 12.85
CA TYR A 229 11.08 -18.42 11.87
C TYR A 229 12.12 -19.52 11.70
N LYS A 230 13.37 -19.15 11.41
CA LYS A 230 14.48 -20.08 11.23
C LYS A 230 14.70 -20.97 12.45
N ARG A 231 14.56 -20.42 13.67
CA ARG A 231 14.67 -21.18 14.92
C ARG A 231 13.56 -22.23 15.04
N LEU A 232 12.33 -21.90 14.67
CA LEU A 232 11.17 -22.78 14.79
C LEU A 232 11.13 -23.86 13.71
N THR A 233 11.54 -23.53 12.49
CA THR A 233 11.46 -24.45 11.34
C THR A 233 12.76 -25.20 11.08
N SER A 234 13.89 -24.73 11.63
CA SER A 234 15.24 -25.22 11.31
C SER A 234 15.59 -25.11 9.83
N THR A 235 15.01 -24.15 9.10
CA THR A 235 15.26 -23.94 7.66
C THR A 235 15.70 -22.51 7.34
N PHE A 236 16.63 -22.37 6.40
CA PHE A 236 17.04 -21.09 5.82
C PHE A 236 16.53 -21.02 4.38
N ASN A 237 15.56 -20.14 4.12
CA ASN A 237 14.87 -20.00 2.84
C ASN A 237 14.34 -18.58 2.64
N GLY A 238 13.62 -18.34 1.52
CA GLY A 238 13.04 -17.05 1.16
C GLY A 238 11.66 -16.76 1.77
N VAL A 239 11.34 -17.20 3.00
CA VAL A 239 10.00 -16.99 3.60
C VAL A 239 9.66 -15.52 3.87
N LEU A 240 10.65 -14.64 3.94
CA LEU A 240 10.46 -13.19 4.10
C LEU A 240 11.27 -12.46 3.04
N THR A 241 10.75 -11.30 2.63
CA THR A 241 11.43 -10.35 1.73
C THR A 241 11.71 -9.04 2.45
N GLY A 242 12.65 -8.23 1.93
CA GLY A 242 13.19 -7.09 2.64
C GLY A 242 14.22 -7.50 3.70
N LYS A 243 14.92 -8.61 3.46
CA LYS A 243 16.03 -9.09 4.30
C LYS A 243 17.26 -8.20 4.12
N ASP A 244 18.19 -8.27 5.06
CA ASP A 244 19.50 -7.62 4.89
C ASP A 244 20.32 -8.37 3.83
N LEU A 245 21.19 -7.63 3.11
CA LEU A 245 22.05 -8.19 2.07
C LEU A 245 22.92 -9.35 2.59
N LYS A 246 23.35 -9.33 3.86
CA LYS A 246 24.22 -10.36 4.44
C LYS A 246 23.53 -11.72 4.59
N TRP A 247 22.20 -11.77 4.55
CA TRP A 247 21.45 -13.00 4.80
C TRP A 247 20.24 -13.15 3.86
N GLY A 248 20.43 -12.81 2.58
CA GLY A 248 19.50 -13.13 1.50
C GLY A 248 18.59 -11.98 1.06
N GLY A 249 18.89 -10.75 1.44
CA GLY A 249 18.31 -9.56 0.83
C GLY A 249 18.75 -9.35 -0.62
N SER A 250 18.01 -8.49 -1.34
CA SER A 250 18.33 -8.07 -2.70
C SER A 250 18.90 -6.64 -2.71
N LEU A 251 19.84 -6.39 -3.60
CA LEU A 251 20.20 -5.02 -4.00
C LEU A 251 18.98 -4.31 -4.61
N ILE A 252 19.03 -2.98 -4.70
CA ILE A 252 17.94 -2.10 -5.16
C ILE A 252 16.70 -2.10 -4.24
N ARG A 253 16.62 -2.94 -3.20
CA ARG A 253 15.42 -3.00 -2.33
C ARG A 253 15.07 -1.65 -1.70
N PRO A 254 16.00 -0.87 -1.11
CA PRO A 254 15.70 0.49 -0.65
C PRO A 254 15.17 1.40 -1.78
N GLU A 255 15.79 1.34 -2.96
CA GLU A 255 15.53 2.21 -4.09
C GLU A 255 14.24 1.88 -4.84
N ALA A 256 13.83 0.62 -4.80
CA ALA A 256 12.88 -0.01 -5.70
C ALA A 256 11.57 0.75 -5.92
N THR A 257 11.02 1.34 -4.85
CA THR A 257 9.72 2.05 -4.94
C THR A 257 9.88 3.42 -5.59
N GLY A 258 10.91 4.18 -5.21
CA GLY A 258 11.18 5.50 -5.80
C GLY A 258 11.64 5.37 -7.26
N TYR A 259 12.56 4.44 -7.52
CA TYR A 259 13.01 4.11 -8.88
C TYR A 259 11.83 3.64 -9.74
N GLY A 260 11.01 2.73 -9.21
CA GLY A 260 9.86 2.21 -9.92
C GLY A 260 8.87 3.30 -10.32
N CYS A 261 8.57 4.23 -9.41
CA CYS A 261 7.69 5.37 -9.68
C CYS A 261 8.21 6.25 -10.83
N VAL A 262 9.52 6.52 -10.85
CA VAL A 262 10.15 7.31 -11.91
C VAL A 262 10.21 6.55 -13.23
N TYR A 263 10.50 5.25 -13.24
CA TYR A 263 10.44 4.43 -14.46
C TYR A 263 9.03 4.38 -15.03
N PHE A 264 8.01 4.26 -14.19
CA PHE A 264 6.62 4.30 -14.64
C PHE A 264 6.29 5.65 -15.29
N ALA A 265 6.69 6.75 -14.64
CA ALA A 265 6.53 8.09 -15.17
C ALA A 265 7.23 8.28 -16.51
N ASP A 266 8.49 7.81 -16.62
CA ASP A 266 9.31 7.86 -17.83
C ASP A 266 8.63 7.13 -19.02
N ASN A 267 8.06 5.94 -18.79
CA ASN A 267 7.29 5.23 -19.80
C ASN A 267 6.04 6.02 -20.25
N TYR A 268 5.32 6.63 -19.31
CA TYR A 268 4.11 7.40 -19.64
C TYR A 268 4.43 8.69 -20.41
N VAL A 269 5.46 9.44 -20.01
CA VAL A 269 5.85 10.66 -20.75
C VAL A 269 6.37 10.33 -22.15
N LYS A 270 7.08 9.22 -22.34
CA LYS A 270 7.50 8.73 -23.66
C LYS A 270 6.30 8.39 -24.55
N TYR A 271 5.28 7.72 -24.01
CA TYR A 271 4.03 7.46 -24.71
C TYR A 271 3.36 8.78 -25.17
N ARG A 272 3.36 9.81 -24.32
CA ARG A 272 2.85 11.16 -24.65
C ARG A 272 3.83 12.01 -25.46
N LYS A 273 4.89 11.41 -26.01
CA LYS A 273 5.90 12.06 -26.86
C LYS A 273 6.58 13.25 -26.19
N THR A 274 6.87 13.13 -24.90
CA THR A 274 7.66 14.09 -24.12
C THR A 274 8.74 13.37 -23.31
N THR A 275 9.36 14.04 -22.35
CA THR A 275 10.49 13.52 -21.56
C THR A 275 10.47 14.07 -20.13
N LEU A 276 11.17 13.42 -19.22
CA LEU A 276 11.52 13.95 -17.89
C LEU A 276 12.76 14.87 -17.95
N GLU A 277 13.63 14.68 -18.95
CA GLU A 277 14.89 15.43 -19.07
C GLU A 277 14.63 16.94 -19.16
N GLY A 278 15.30 17.70 -18.29
CA GLY A 278 15.17 19.14 -18.16
C GLY A 278 13.82 19.63 -17.62
N LYS A 279 12.95 18.74 -17.11
CA LYS A 279 11.63 19.11 -16.57
C LYS A 279 11.67 19.27 -15.06
N LYS A 280 10.96 20.28 -14.55
CA LYS A 280 10.83 20.51 -13.11
C LYS A 280 9.88 19.48 -12.53
N CYS A 281 10.30 18.88 -11.42
CA CYS A 281 9.54 17.87 -10.71
C CYS A 281 9.36 18.29 -9.24
N VAL A 282 8.12 18.40 -8.78
CA VAL A 282 7.84 18.56 -7.34
C VAL A 282 7.74 17.18 -6.69
N VAL A 283 8.54 16.96 -5.67
CA VAL A 283 8.54 15.72 -4.87
C VAL A 283 8.15 16.10 -3.44
N SER A 284 7.19 15.37 -2.86
CA SER A 284 6.90 15.45 -1.43
C SER A 284 7.59 14.32 -0.68
N GLY A 285 7.77 14.51 0.62
CA GLY A 285 8.44 13.57 1.50
C GLY A 285 9.95 13.68 1.43
N SER A 286 10.57 13.03 2.41
CA SER A 286 12.03 12.94 2.59
C SER A 286 12.42 11.59 3.17
N GLY A 287 11.48 10.65 3.18
CA GLY A 287 11.73 9.26 3.51
C GLY A 287 12.32 8.50 2.31
N ASN A 288 12.48 7.20 2.50
CA ASN A 288 13.10 6.29 1.53
C ASN A 288 12.54 6.43 0.11
N VAL A 289 11.21 6.47 -0.08
CA VAL A 289 10.60 6.62 -1.42
C VAL A 289 11.02 7.93 -2.07
N ALA A 290 10.82 9.06 -1.38
CA ALA A 290 11.14 10.38 -1.90
C ALA A 290 12.64 10.56 -2.22
N GLN A 291 13.54 10.07 -1.34
CA GLN A 291 14.99 10.14 -1.55
C GLN A 291 15.39 9.47 -2.87
N TYR A 292 14.86 8.27 -3.13
CA TYR A 292 15.21 7.50 -4.33
C TYR A 292 14.39 7.91 -5.57
N THR A 293 13.23 8.53 -5.40
CA THR A 293 12.55 9.26 -6.47
C THR A 293 13.42 10.42 -6.95
N VAL A 294 13.93 11.26 -6.04
CA VAL A 294 14.86 12.35 -6.39
C VAL A 294 16.13 11.81 -7.03
N GLU A 295 16.72 10.74 -6.49
CA GLU A 295 17.91 10.10 -7.07
C GLU A 295 17.69 9.68 -8.53
N LYS A 296 16.60 8.96 -8.81
CA LYS A 296 16.31 8.48 -10.17
C LYS A 296 15.89 9.60 -11.12
N LEU A 297 15.21 10.64 -10.62
CA LEU A 297 14.93 11.85 -11.40
C LEU A 297 16.24 12.53 -11.85
N LEU A 298 17.24 12.60 -10.98
CA LEU A 298 18.57 13.11 -11.32
C LEU A 298 19.31 12.21 -12.32
N ASP A 299 19.19 10.87 -12.19
CA ASP A 299 19.75 9.92 -13.18
C ASP A 299 19.21 10.20 -14.60
N LEU A 300 17.92 10.56 -14.72
CA LEU A 300 17.23 10.81 -15.99
C LEU A 300 17.29 12.28 -16.44
N GLY A 301 18.10 13.12 -15.78
CA GLY A 301 18.28 14.52 -16.14
C GLY A 301 17.07 15.43 -15.84
N ALA A 302 16.12 14.98 -15.02
CA ALA A 302 15.04 15.82 -14.53
C ALA A 302 15.55 16.78 -13.44
N ILE A 303 14.74 17.79 -13.11
CA ILE A 303 15.08 18.84 -12.15
C ILE A 303 14.13 18.72 -10.94
N PRO A 304 14.39 17.84 -9.97
CA PRO A 304 13.61 17.78 -8.75
C PRO A 304 13.82 19.07 -7.94
N VAL A 305 12.75 19.83 -7.67
CA VAL A 305 12.82 21.17 -7.05
C VAL A 305 12.35 21.20 -5.61
N THR A 306 11.69 20.16 -5.10
CA THR A 306 11.21 20.11 -3.72
C THR A 306 11.50 18.78 -3.04
N MET A 307 11.59 18.83 -1.72
CA MET A 307 11.42 17.69 -0.80
C MET A 307 10.68 18.19 0.44
N SER A 308 9.95 17.33 1.16
CA SER A 308 9.20 17.76 2.36
C SER A 308 9.33 16.83 3.56
N ASP A 309 8.99 17.31 4.74
CA ASP A 309 8.71 16.48 5.91
C ASP A 309 7.51 17.01 6.70
N SER A 310 7.29 16.50 7.91
CA SER A 310 6.14 16.90 8.74
C SER A 310 6.11 18.38 9.09
N ASP A 311 7.25 19.08 9.01
CA ASP A 311 7.40 20.43 9.52
C ASP A 311 7.33 21.47 8.39
N GLY A 312 7.34 21.04 7.13
CA GLY A 312 7.28 21.89 5.94
C GLY A 312 7.99 21.29 4.74
N TYR A 313 8.31 22.12 3.74
CA TYR A 313 9.06 21.69 2.56
C TYR A 313 10.21 22.64 2.21
N ILE A 314 11.23 22.08 1.57
CA ILE A 314 12.33 22.83 0.96
C ILE A 314 12.04 23.01 -0.53
N VAL A 315 12.35 24.19 -1.05
CA VAL A 315 12.47 24.47 -2.48
C VAL A 315 13.94 24.70 -2.82
N GLU A 316 14.44 24.02 -3.84
CA GLU A 316 15.65 24.42 -4.55
C GLU A 316 15.27 24.99 -5.92
N PRO A 317 15.35 26.32 -6.12
CA PRO A 317 14.90 26.95 -7.38
C PRO A 317 15.58 26.40 -8.64
N ASN A 318 16.85 25.98 -8.49
CA ASN A 318 17.67 25.39 -9.55
C ASN A 318 17.63 23.85 -9.57
N GLY A 319 16.88 23.24 -8.65
CA GLY A 319 16.82 21.80 -8.43
C GLY A 319 17.88 21.27 -7.46
N PHE A 320 17.60 20.12 -6.86
CA PHE A 320 18.53 19.40 -6.00
C PHE A 320 19.72 18.86 -6.82
N THR A 321 20.91 18.87 -6.22
CA THR A 321 22.09 18.16 -6.77
C THR A 321 22.29 16.81 -6.10
N ARG A 322 23.25 16.00 -6.58
CA ARG A 322 23.65 14.75 -5.91
C ARG A 322 24.16 14.99 -4.50
N GLU A 323 24.93 16.06 -4.30
CA GLU A 323 25.48 16.45 -3.01
C GLU A 323 24.36 16.92 -2.08
N GLY A 324 23.41 17.70 -2.60
CA GLY A 324 22.23 18.10 -1.84
C GLY A 324 21.39 16.91 -1.40
N LEU A 325 21.12 15.96 -2.31
CA LEU A 325 20.43 14.72 -1.97
C LEU A 325 21.21 13.90 -0.94
N ALA A 326 22.53 13.74 -1.10
CA ALA A 326 23.37 13.02 -0.15
C ALA A 326 23.32 13.63 1.25
N TYR A 327 23.29 14.97 1.35
CA TYR A 327 23.09 15.67 2.62
C TYR A 327 21.73 15.32 3.23
N VAL A 328 20.65 15.37 2.44
CA VAL A 328 19.30 15.00 2.92
C VAL A 328 19.28 13.55 3.39
N MET A 329 19.91 12.62 2.66
CA MET A 329 19.99 11.22 3.05
C MET A 329 20.72 11.04 4.39
N ASP A 330 21.88 11.68 4.61
CA ASP A 330 22.59 11.63 5.90
C ASP A 330 21.75 12.23 7.03
N LEU A 331 21.16 13.40 6.77
CA LEU A 331 20.32 14.11 7.72
C LEU A 331 19.14 13.24 8.19
N LYS A 332 18.41 12.61 7.27
CA LYS A 332 17.20 11.84 7.61
C LYS A 332 17.53 10.44 8.12
N ASN A 333 18.54 9.78 7.56
CA ASN A 333 18.81 8.35 7.84
C ASN A 333 19.75 8.16 9.05
N ASN A 334 20.75 9.03 9.23
CA ASN A 334 21.76 8.91 10.29
C ASN A 334 21.51 9.87 11.45
N LYS A 335 21.28 11.16 11.15
CA LYS A 335 21.10 12.21 12.19
C LYS A 335 19.67 12.29 12.72
N ARG A 336 18.69 11.79 11.95
CA ARG A 336 17.25 11.92 12.22
C ARG A 336 16.79 13.38 12.37
N GLY A 337 17.40 14.28 11.60
CA GLY A 337 17.13 15.72 11.63
C GLY A 337 15.89 16.13 10.84
N ARG A 338 15.60 17.43 10.89
CA ARG A 338 14.48 18.10 10.20
C ARG A 338 14.95 18.75 8.92
N LEU A 339 14.10 18.76 7.89
CA LEU A 339 14.51 19.20 6.56
C LEU A 339 14.93 20.68 6.51
N VAL A 340 14.48 21.50 7.46
CA VAL A 340 14.96 22.89 7.63
C VAL A 340 16.49 22.98 7.82
N GLU A 341 17.13 21.96 8.39
CA GLU A 341 18.59 21.89 8.55
C GLU A 341 19.33 21.77 7.20
N TYR A 342 18.62 21.53 6.09
CA TYR A 342 19.18 21.59 4.74
C TYR A 342 19.67 23.01 4.37
N LEU A 343 19.14 24.06 4.98
CA LEU A 343 19.58 25.45 4.79
C LEU A 343 21.00 25.71 5.32
N GLU A 344 21.52 24.82 6.18
CA GLU A 344 22.92 24.89 6.60
C GLU A 344 23.86 24.56 5.44
N PHE A 345 23.46 23.59 4.61
CA PHE A 345 24.16 23.14 3.40
C PHE A 345 23.93 24.08 2.22
N SER A 346 22.67 24.30 1.82
CA SER A 346 22.34 25.11 0.65
C SER A 346 22.07 26.57 1.01
N LYS A 347 22.66 27.49 0.24
CA LYS A 347 22.41 28.94 0.35
C LYS A 347 21.34 29.45 -0.62
N THR A 348 20.91 28.61 -1.56
CA THR A 348 19.85 28.94 -2.53
C THR A 348 18.49 28.36 -2.15
N ALA A 349 18.48 27.38 -1.26
CA ALA A 349 17.26 26.74 -0.82
C ALA A 349 16.40 27.66 0.07
N GLU A 350 15.09 27.49 -0.04
CA GLU A 350 14.08 28.18 0.78
C GLU A 350 13.26 27.14 1.54
N PHE A 351 12.94 27.41 2.82
CA PHE A 351 12.08 26.55 3.64
C PHE A 351 10.73 27.20 3.86
N HIS A 352 9.67 26.45 3.58
CA HIS A 352 8.28 26.85 3.76
C HIS A 352 7.68 26.02 4.89
N ALA A 353 7.54 26.63 6.07
CA ALA A 353 7.08 25.96 7.27
C ALA A 353 5.60 25.63 7.20
N HIS A 354 5.23 24.40 7.57
CA HIS A 354 3.84 23.91 7.68
C HIS A 354 3.01 24.01 6.40
N GLU A 355 3.66 24.07 5.25
CA GLU A 355 3.03 24.11 3.93
C GLU A 355 3.33 22.82 3.14
N LYS A 356 2.60 22.62 2.03
CA LYS A 356 2.80 21.53 1.08
C LYS A 356 3.49 22.05 -0.19
N PRO A 357 4.29 21.22 -0.89
CA PRO A 357 5.07 21.66 -2.06
C PRO A 357 4.24 21.93 -3.32
N TRP A 358 2.93 21.66 -3.31
CA TRP A 358 2.06 21.67 -4.50
C TRP A 358 1.85 23.05 -5.13
N GLY A 359 2.17 24.13 -4.39
CA GLY A 359 2.18 25.50 -4.90
C GLY A 359 3.36 25.84 -5.80
N VAL A 360 4.41 25.01 -5.84
CA VAL A 360 5.60 25.26 -6.66
C VAL A 360 5.35 24.88 -8.12
N PRO A 361 5.55 25.79 -9.10
CA PRO A 361 5.36 25.46 -10.51
C PRO A 361 6.33 24.39 -11.01
N ALA A 362 5.77 23.29 -11.54
CA ALA A 362 6.50 22.16 -12.09
C ALA A 362 5.66 21.37 -13.10
N GLU A 363 6.31 20.69 -14.05
CA GLU A 363 5.61 19.88 -15.03
C GLU A 363 5.11 18.55 -14.47
N TYR A 364 5.79 17.97 -13.48
CA TYR A 364 5.41 16.67 -12.92
C TYR A 364 5.43 16.68 -11.38
N ALA A 365 4.49 15.97 -10.78
CA ALA A 365 4.39 15.83 -9.32
C ALA A 365 4.56 14.37 -8.89
N PHE A 366 5.35 14.15 -7.85
CA PHE A 366 5.65 12.84 -7.27
C PHE A 366 5.32 12.80 -5.78
N PRO A 367 4.03 12.63 -5.41
CA PRO A 367 3.63 12.48 -4.02
C PRO A 367 4.19 11.20 -3.39
N SER A 368 5.07 11.38 -2.41
CA SER A 368 5.88 10.32 -1.81
C SER A 368 5.96 10.41 -0.28
N ALA A 369 5.01 11.08 0.38
CA ALA A 369 5.00 11.25 1.83
C ALA A 369 3.98 10.36 2.55
N THR A 370 2.68 10.55 2.32
CA THR A 370 1.61 9.90 3.10
C THR A 370 0.32 9.75 2.30
N GLN A 371 -0.59 8.92 2.79
CA GLN A 371 -1.95 8.80 2.26
C GLN A 371 -2.71 10.13 2.39
N GLY A 372 -3.46 10.50 1.35
CA GLY A 372 -4.31 11.70 1.32
C GLY A 372 -3.56 13.04 1.42
N GLU A 373 -2.29 13.10 1.01
CA GLU A 373 -1.51 14.33 1.02
C GLU A 373 -1.90 15.35 -0.07
N ILE A 374 -2.60 14.94 -1.13
CA ILE A 374 -3.16 15.84 -2.15
C ILE A 374 -4.69 15.78 -2.12
N ASP A 375 -5.31 16.89 -1.74
CA ASP A 375 -6.77 17.08 -1.82
C ASP A 375 -7.19 17.82 -3.11
N GLU A 376 -8.48 18.09 -3.27
CA GLU A 376 -9.03 18.78 -4.44
C GLU A 376 -8.49 20.21 -4.61
N SER A 377 -8.14 20.87 -3.51
CA SER A 377 -7.58 22.24 -3.56
C SER A 377 -6.14 22.21 -4.04
N ASP A 378 -5.33 21.29 -3.51
CA ASP A 378 -3.96 21.04 -3.94
C ASP A 378 -3.91 20.64 -5.43
N ALA A 379 -4.82 19.77 -5.86
CA ALA A 379 -4.92 19.32 -7.26
C ALA A 379 -5.22 20.47 -8.23
N LYS A 380 -6.12 21.40 -7.86
CA LYS A 380 -6.39 22.61 -8.66
C LYS A 380 -5.15 23.47 -8.80
N ILE A 381 -4.42 23.69 -7.71
CA ILE A 381 -3.18 24.48 -7.72
C ILE A 381 -2.14 23.84 -8.66
N LEU A 382 -1.95 22.52 -8.60
CA LEU A 382 -1.06 21.80 -9.51
C LEU A 382 -1.45 22.02 -10.98
N ILE A 383 -2.74 21.89 -11.31
CA ILE A 383 -3.26 22.07 -12.67
C ILE A 383 -3.07 23.52 -13.13
N GLU A 384 -3.40 24.50 -12.29
CA GLU A 384 -3.24 25.93 -12.58
C GLU A 384 -1.77 26.32 -12.82
N ASN A 385 -0.85 25.67 -12.10
CA ASN A 385 0.59 25.82 -12.27
C ASN A 385 1.18 25.09 -13.48
N GLY A 386 0.35 24.46 -14.32
CA GLY A 386 0.77 23.81 -15.56
C GLY A 386 1.32 22.39 -15.38
N CYS A 387 1.01 21.72 -14.27
CA CYS A 387 1.34 20.31 -14.07
C CYS A 387 0.70 19.44 -15.17
N LYS A 388 1.49 18.53 -15.72
CA LYS A 388 1.12 17.63 -16.83
C LYS A 388 0.95 16.19 -16.39
N GLY A 389 1.45 15.83 -15.20
CA GLY A 389 1.31 14.49 -14.67
C GLY A 389 1.59 14.36 -13.19
N VAL A 390 0.89 13.44 -12.54
CA VAL A 390 1.02 13.09 -11.13
C VAL A 390 1.29 11.60 -11.03
N PHE A 391 2.40 11.22 -10.37
CA PHE A 391 2.85 9.83 -10.27
C PHE A 391 3.02 9.45 -8.80
N GLU A 392 2.17 8.56 -8.30
CA GLU A 392 2.08 8.28 -6.87
C GLU A 392 3.19 7.33 -6.39
N GLY A 393 4.12 7.86 -5.60
CA GLY A 393 5.15 7.07 -4.91
C GLY A 393 4.67 6.53 -3.57
N ALA A 394 3.89 7.31 -2.83
CA ALA A 394 3.19 6.88 -1.61
C ALA A 394 1.97 5.99 -1.93
N ASN A 395 1.38 5.36 -0.91
CA ASN A 395 0.13 4.60 -1.08
C ASN A 395 -1.08 5.53 -0.95
N MET A 396 -1.86 5.66 -2.02
CA MET A 396 -3.07 6.51 -2.11
C MET A 396 -2.85 7.96 -1.61
N PRO A 397 -1.83 8.69 -2.11
CA PRO A 397 -1.60 10.07 -1.69
C PRO A 397 -2.67 11.04 -2.18
N SER A 398 -3.31 10.78 -3.32
CA SER A 398 -4.37 11.66 -3.82
C SER A 398 -5.73 11.22 -3.29
N THR A 399 -6.56 12.18 -2.88
CA THR A 399 -7.97 11.91 -2.59
C THR A 399 -8.73 11.54 -3.88
N PRO A 400 -9.88 10.84 -3.79
CA PRO A 400 -10.70 10.55 -4.96
C PRO A 400 -11.08 11.80 -5.77
N GLY A 401 -11.41 12.91 -5.10
CA GLY A 401 -11.73 14.16 -5.77
C GLY A 401 -10.54 14.78 -6.52
N ALA A 402 -9.31 14.66 -5.98
CA ALA A 402 -8.10 15.07 -6.67
C ALA A 402 -7.87 14.25 -7.95
N ILE A 403 -8.09 12.94 -7.89
CA ILE A 403 -7.95 12.04 -9.04
C ILE A 403 -8.93 12.41 -10.16
N GLU A 404 -10.19 12.69 -9.82
CA GLU A 404 -11.20 13.12 -10.81
C GLU A 404 -10.82 14.44 -11.49
N LEU A 405 -10.16 15.36 -10.77
CA LEU A 405 -9.64 16.59 -11.35
C LEU A 405 -8.49 16.30 -12.33
N TYR A 406 -7.56 15.40 -11.98
CA TYR A 406 -6.49 15.00 -12.90
C TYR A 406 -7.04 14.42 -14.21
N LYS A 407 -8.03 13.52 -14.09
CA LYS A 407 -8.71 12.92 -15.25
C LYS A 407 -9.41 13.96 -16.12
N THR A 408 -10.17 14.86 -15.49
CA THR A 408 -10.87 15.95 -16.19
C THR A 408 -9.91 16.89 -16.91
N ALA A 409 -8.76 17.18 -16.29
CA ALA A 409 -7.71 18.02 -16.87
C ALA A 409 -6.77 17.26 -17.82
N ASN A 410 -7.00 15.96 -18.08
CA ASN A 410 -6.21 15.11 -18.97
C ASN A 410 -4.71 15.06 -18.59
N LEU A 411 -4.42 15.05 -17.28
CA LEU A 411 -3.07 14.81 -16.76
C LEU A 411 -2.69 13.34 -16.93
N MET A 412 -1.39 13.08 -17.09
CA MET A 412 -0.83 11.74 -16.95
C MET A 412 -0.91 11.33 -15.48
N PHE A 413 -1.84 10.44 -15.14
CA PHE A 413 -1.98 9.96 -13.76
C PHE A 413 -1.43 8.55 -13.60
N GLY A 414 -0.37 8.41 -12.81
CA GLY A 414 0.22 7.12 -12.42
C GLY A 414 -0.27 6.70 -11.04
N PRO A 415 -1.28 5.81 -10.93
CA PRO A 415 -1.86 5.42 -9.65
C PRO A 415 -0.87 4.63 -8.81
N ALA A 416 -0.97 4.74 -7.48
CA ALA A 416 -0.06 4.09 -6.54
C ALA A 416 0.10 2.58 -6.84
N LYS A 417 -1.02 1.88 -7.09
CA LYS A 417 -1.02 0.45 -7.40
C LYS A 417 -0.12 0.05 -8.58
N ALA A 418 0.08 0.93 -9.56
CA ALA A 418 0.97 0.71 -10.69
C ALA A 418 2.33 1.39 -10.48
N ALA A 419 2.35 2.70 -10.26
CA ALA A 419 3.58 3.49 -10.21
C ALA A 419 4.53 3.07 -9.09
N ASN A 420 4.02 2.76 -7.89
CA ASN A 420 4.85 2.36 -6.75
C ASN A 420 5.02 0.82 -6.62
N ALA A 421 4.68 0.06 -7.67
CA ALA A 421 4.80 -1.39 -7.68
C ALA A 421 6.26 -1.89 -7.67
N GLY A 422 7.24 -1.02 -7.94
CA GLY A 422 8.65 -1.40 -7.95
C GLY A 422 9.13 -2.07 -6.65
N GLY A 423 8.64 -1.63 -5.49
CA GLY A 423 8.98 -2.25 -4.21
C GLY A 423 8.55 -3.72 -4.10
N VAL A 424 7.38 -4.07 -4.66
CA VAL A 424 6.91 -5.46 -4.67
C VAL A 424 7.52 -6.26 -5.82
N ALA A 425 7.83 -5.61 -6.96
CA ALA A 425 8.59 -6.22 -8.03
C ALA A 425 9.96 -6.72 -7.53
N VAL A 426 10.75 -5.85 -6.89
CA VAL A 426 12.05 -6.25 -6.31
C VAL A 426 11.89 -7.25 -5.16
N SER A 427 10.77 -7.26 -4.44
CA SER A 427 10.47 -8.34 -3.49
C SER A 427 10.30 -9.69 -4.18
N GLY A 428 9.64 -9.74 -5.35
CA GLY A 428 9.57 -10.95 -6.17
C GLY A 428 10.93 -11.34 -6.78
N LEU A 429 11.75 -10.37 -7.16
CA LEU A 429 13.14 -10.63 -7.59
C LEU A 429 14.02 -11.17 -6.44
N GLU A 430 13.81 -10.70 -5.20
CA GLU A 430 14.46 -11.24 -4.00
C GLU A 430 14.06 -12.70 -3.78
N MET A 431 12.78 -13.05 -3.97
CA MET A 431 12.32 -14.45 -3.94
C MET A 431 13.01 -15.30 -5.00
N ALA A 432 13.09 -14.82 -6.25
CA ALA A 432 13.76 -15.54 -7.33
C ALA A 432 15.25 -15.79 -7.02
N GLN A 433 15.97 -14.78 -6.54
CA GLN A 433 17.37 -14.88 -6.09
C GLN A 433 17.53 -15.88 -4.95
N ASN A 434 16.60 -15.88 -3.98
CA ASN A 434 16.61 -16.80 -2.84
C ASN A 434 16.39 -18.26 -3.27
N SER A 435 15.46 -18.50 -4.19
CA SER A 435 15.24 -19.83 -4.77
C SER A 435 16.44 -20.32 -5.57
N GLN A 436 17.16 -19.42 -6.24
CA GLN A 436 18.41 -19.73 -6.97
C GLN A 436 19.62 -19.86 -6.04
N ARG A 437 19.52 -19.37 -4.79
CA ARG A 437 20.64 -19.20 -3.85
C ARG A 437 21.78 -18.34 -4.40
N GLN A 438 21.44 -17.37 -5.25
CA GLN A 438 22.39 -16.47 -5.90
C GLN A 438 21.89 -15.04 -5.77
N GLN A 439 22.79 -14.13 -5.39
CA GLN A 439 22.53 -12.70 -5.42
C GLN A 439 22.92 -12.14 -6.79
N TRP A 440 22.08 -11.27 -7.33
CA TRP A 440 22.37 -10.55 -8.57
C TRP A 440 23.08 -9.24 -8.28
N THR A 441 23.73 -8.68 -9.29
CA THR A 441 24.35 -7.36 -9.19
C THR A 441 23.29 -6.26 -9.16
N ARG A 442 23.68 -5.05 -8.74
CA ARG A 442 22.77 -3.89 -8.70
C ARG A 442 22.16 -3.63 -10.07
N GLU A 443 22.99 -3.70 -11.12
CA GLU A 443 22.64 -3.42 -12.51
C GLU A 443 21.59 -4.40 -13.01
N THR A 444 21.77 -5.71 -12.77
CA THR A 444 20.80 -6.73 -13.16
C THR A 444 19.45 -6.56 -12.46
N VAL A 445 19.44 -6.19 -11.18
CA VAL A 445 18.18 -5.96 -10.46
C VAL A 445 17.49 -4.68 -10.96
N ASP A 446 18.24 -3.61 -11.21
CA ASP A 446 17.70 -2.34 -11.71
C ASP A 446 17.14 -2.47 -13.13
N GLU A 447 17.84 -3.17 -14.02
CA GLU A 447 17.38 -3.47 -15.39
C GLU A 447 16.06 -4.23 -15.37
N ARG A 448 15.97 -5.32 -14.60
CA ARG A 448 14.73 -6.09 -14.44
C ARG A 448 13.61 -5.27 -13.81
N LEU A 449 13.92 -4.40 -12.86
CA LEU A 449 12.94 -3.49 -12.29
C LEU A 449 12.38 -2.55 -13.36
N SER A 450 13.24 -1.93 -14.17
CA SER A 450 12.84 -1.05 -15.26
C SER A 450 11.95 -1.78 -16.28
N GLU A 451 12.30 -3.01 -16.67
CA GLU A 451 11.50 -3.87 -17.55
C GLU A 451 10.10 -4.14 -16.97
N ILE A 452 10.03 -4.55 -15.69
CA ILE A 452 8.76 -4.81 -15.02
C ILE A 452 7.89 -3.54 -14.98
N MET A 453 8.47 -2.37 -14.68
CA MET A 453 7.69 -1.13 -14.65
C MET A 453 7.14 -0.74 -16.02
N LYS A 454 7.90 -1.02 -17.08
CA LYS A 454 7.42 -0.85 -18.46
C LYS A 454 6.26 -1.79 -18.76
N ASP A 455 6.38 -3.07 -18.41
CA ASP A 455 5.31 -4.05 -18.62
C ASP A 455 4.03 -3.67 -17.87
N ILE A 456 4.14 -3.19 -16.62
CA ILE A 456 3.00 -2.69 -15.84
C ILE A 456 2.32 -1.53 -16.57
N PHE A 457 3.09 -0.57 -17.09
CA PHE A 457 2.55 0.56 -17.85
C PHE A 457 1.84 0.09 -19.13
N ASP A 458 2.51 -0.73 -19.95
CA ASP A 458 1.99 -1.22 -21.22
C ASP A 458 0.71 -2.05 -21.03
N MET A 459 0.68 -2.94 -20.04
CA MET A 459 -0.51 -3.73 -19.69
C MET A 459 -1.68 -2.84 -19.24
N SER A 460 -1.39 -1.84 -18.40
CA SER A 460 -2.42 -0.92 -17.89
C SER A 460 -3.00 -0.08 -19.03
N LEU A 461 -2.15 0.50 -19.88
CA LEU A 461 -2.59 1.28 -21.03
C LEU A 461 -3.37 0.42 -22.04
N SER A 462 -2.88 -0.78 -22.36
CA SER A 462 -3.54 -1.68 -23.31
C SER A 462 -4.94 -2.08 -22.81
N ALA A 463 -5.07 -2.40 -21.52
CA ALA A 463 -6.37 -2.71 -20.93
C ALA A 463 -7.31 -1.51 -20.92
N ALA A 464 -6.81 -0.30 -20.63
CA ALA A 464 -7.62 0.92 -20.71
C ALA A 464 -8.19 1.12 -22.13
N GLN A 465 -7.35 0.95 -23.15
CA GLN A 465 -7.75 1.10 -24.55
C GLN A 465 -8.72 0.01 -25.02
N GLU A 466 -8.44 -1.26 -24.67
CA GLU A 466 -9.30 -2.40 -25.03
C GLU A 466 -10.72 -2.27 -24.44
N TYR A 467 -10.82 -1.73 -23.23
CA TYR A 467 -12.09 -1.55 -22.52
C TYR A 467 -12.63 -0.11 -22.64
N GLY A 468 -12.19 0.65 -23.63
CA GLY A 468 -12.80 1.92 -24.02
C GLY A 468 -12.65 3.05 -23.00
N LEU A 469 -11.62 2.99 -22.15
CA LEU A 469 -11.25 4.01 -21.15
C LEU A 469 -10.18 4.99 -21.67
N ASN A 470 -9.89 4.97 -22.97
CA ASN A 470 -8.84 5.78 -23.60
C ASN A 470 -7.48 5.54 -22.90
N ASP A 471 -6.85 6.61 -22.41
CA ASP A 471 -5.56 6.57 -21.70
C ASP A 471 -5.74 6.60 -20.17
N ASP A 472 -6.91 6.19 -19.63
CA ASP A 472 -7.11 6.05 -18.17
C ASP A 472 -6.34 4.82 -17.65
N VAL A 473 -5.05 5.05 -17.40
CA VAL A 473 -4.12 4.04 -16.88
C VAL A 473 -4.55 3.51 -15.51
N GLN A 474 -5.32 4.25 -14.70
CA GLN A 474 -5.84 3.74 -13.43
C GLN A 474 -6.91 2.68 -13.65
N GLY A 475 -7.91 2.98 -14.48
CA GLY A 475 -8.94 2.00 -14.84
C GLY A 475 -8.32 0.78 -15.53
N GLY A 476 -7.38 1.01 -16.44
CA GLY A 476 -6.60 -0.05 -17.09
C GLY A 476 -5.80 -0.93 -16.13
N ALA A 477 -5.15 -0.34 -15.12
CA ALA A 477 -4.42 -1.11 -14.10
C ALA A 477 -5.34 -1.97 -13.22
N ASN A 478 -6.57 -1.51 -12.93
CA ASN A 478 -7.57 -2.32 -12.23
C ASN A 478 -8.01 -3.49 -13.11
N ILE A 479 -8.33 -3.22 -14.38
CA ILE A 479 -8.77 -4.24 -15.34
C ILE A 479 -7.68 -5.28 -15.60
N ALA A 480 -6.45 -4.87 -15.95
CA ALA A 480 -5.35 -5.78 -16.24
C ALA A 480 -4.99 -6.65 -15.02
N GLY A 481 -4.94 -6.03 -13.84
CA GLY A 481 -4.68 -6.73 -12.58
C GLY A 481 -5.75 -7.78 -12.29
N PHE A 482 -7.04 -7.44 -12.48
CA PHE A 482 -8.17 -8.33 -12.28
C PHE A 482 -8.19 -9.48 -13.29
N LEU A 483 -8.07 -9.20 -14.59
CA LEU A 483 -8.20 -10.19 -15.66
C LEU A 483 -7.22 -11.35 -15.48
N LYS A 484 -5.94 -11.05 -15.24
CA LYS A 484 -4.92 -12.09 -15.06
C LYS A 484 -5.23 -13.03 -13.87
N VAL A 485 -5.70 -12.48 -12.76
CA VAL A 485 -6.12 -13.27 -11.59
C VAL A 485 -7.38 -14.07 -11.92
N ALA A 486 -8.36 -13.43 -12.55
CA ALA A 486 -9.65 -14.03 -12.84
C ALA A 486 -9.53 -15.20 -13.83
N GLU A 487 -8.72 -15.05 -14.88
CA GLU A 487 -8.42 -16.11 -15.84
C GLU A 487 -7.73 -17.30 -15.18
N ALA A 488 -6.77 -17.05 -14.28
CA ALA A 488 -6.13 -18.11 -13.51
C ALA A 488 -7.13 -18.84 -12.61
N MET A 489 -8.02 -18.12 -11.91
CA MET A 489 -9.07 -18.71 -11.07
C MET A 489 -10.09 -19.52 -11.88
N ILE A 490 -10.40 -19.12 -13.12
CA ILE A 490 -11.28 -19.90 -14.00
C ILE A 490 -10.59 -21.22 -14.37
N GLN A 491 -9.31 -21.17 -14.76
CA GLN A 491 -8.57 -22.36 -15.19
C GLN A 491 -8.28 -23.34 -14.05
N GLN A 492 -8.11 -22.84 -12.82
CA GLN A 492 -7.86 -23.65 -11.62
C GLN A 492 -9.14 -24.25 -11.01
N GLY A 493 -10.31 -23.82 -11.48
CA GLY A 493 -11.61 -24.38 -11.07
C GLY A 493 -12.14 -23.83 -9.74
N ALA A 494 -12.91 -24.65 -9.03
CA ALA A 494 -13.53 -24.29 -7.76
C ALA A 494 -12.69 -24.85 -6.60
N VAL A 495 -11.86 -23.99 -6.02
CA VAL A 495 -10.94 -24.28 -4.91
C VAL A 495 -11.03 -23.25 -3.79
#